data_AF-A0A9R1QUC1-F1
#
_entry.id   AF-A0A9R1QUC1-F1
#
_cell.length_a   1.000
_cell.length_b   1.000
_cell.length_c   1.000
_cell.angle_alpha   90.00
_cell.angle_beta   90.00
_cell.angle_gamma   90.00
#
_symmetry.space_group_name_H-M   'P 1'
#
loop_
_entity.id
_entity.type
_entity.pdbx_description
1 polymer ?
#
loop_
_entity_poly.entity_id
_entity_poly.type
_entity_poly.pdbx_seq_one_letter_code
_entity_poly.pdbx_strand_id
1 'polypeptide(L)'
;MATAPGVRTVAAVFGLLLLAFALSSTVIYLASPARAASPSSILLNLRPFAARCPPAAPLRVFMYDLPPRFHVAMMASSRNGGGGGGAEGNSTAFPAWPPSAGGIRRQHSVEYWMMASLQQQQQRQGGGAAEAVRVRDPDAAEAFFVPFFSSLSFNVHGRNMTDPDTEADRLLQVELMDILWKSKYWQRSAGRDHVIPMHHPNAFRFLRDMVNASVLVVSDFGRYTKELASLRKDVVAPYVHVVDSFLNDDASDPFEARPTLLFFRGRTVRKDVWN
;
A
#
# COMPACT_ATOMS: atom_id res chain seq x y z
N MET A 1 6.08 -7.11 66.07
CA MET A 1 6.50 -5.72 65.83
C MET A 1 7.80 -5.77 65.03
N ALA A 2 7.75 -5.70 63.71
CA ALA A 2 8.95 -5.72 62.87
C ALA A 2 9.43 -4.28 62.66
N THR A 3 10.66 -4.00 63.04
CA THR A 3 11.28 -2.68 62.93
C THR A 3 11.58 -2.34 61.47
N ALA A 4 11.16 -1.16 61.03
CA ALA A 4 11.41 -0.67 59.68
C ALA A 4 12.92 -0.55 59.41
N PRO A 5 13.42 -0.95 58.23
CA PRO A 5 14.83 -0.86 57.91
C PRO A 5 15.29 0.60 57.86
N GLY A 6 16.41 0.90 58.51
CA GLY A 6 17.00 2.23 58.51
C GLY A 6 17.36 2.70 57.10
N VAL A 7 17.31 4.02 56.86
CA VAL A 7 17.56 4.68 55.56
C VAL A 7 18.88 4.22 54.91
N ARG A 8 19.90 3.91 55.73
CA ARG A 8 21.19 3.35 55.27
C ARG A 8 21.08 1.95 54.67
N THR A 9 20.22 1.10 55.22
CA THR A 9 19.96 -0.26 54.71
C THR A 9 19.20 -0.20 53.39
N VAL A 10 18.24 0.72 53.27
CA VAL A 10 17.50 0.94 52.01
C VAL A 10 18.43 1.45 50.91
N ALA A 11 19.30 2.42 51.22
CA ALA A 11 20.28 2.93 50.26
C ALA A 11 21.31 1.86 49.83
N ALA A 12 21.77 1.03 50.75
CA ALA A 12 22.69 -0.08 50.43
C ALA A 12 22.05 -1.13 49.53
N VAL A 13 20.79 -1.50 49.78
CA VAL A 13 20.04 -2.45 48.94
C VAL A 13 19.79 -1.86 47.55
N PHE A 14 19.44 -0.58 47.47
CA PHE A 14 19.21 0.08 46.19
C PHE A 14 20.51 0.20 45.37
N GLY A 15 21.63 0.51 46.03
CA GLY A 15 22.96 0.52 45.40
C GLY A 15 23.37 -0.86 44.86
N LEU A 16 23.09 -1.93 45.61
CA LEU A 16 23.39 -3.30 45.18
C LEU A 16 22.54 -3.71 43.97
N LEU A 17 21.26 -3.30 43.93
CA LEU A 17 20.36 -3.56 42.80
C LEU A 17 20.79 -2.82 41.53
N LEU A 18 21.21 -1.56 41.65
CA LEU A 18 21.75 -0.80 40.52
C LEU A 18 23.04 -1.40 39.98
N LEU A 19 23.93 -1.88 40.86
CA LEU A 19 25.16 -2.55 40.46
C LEU A 19 24.86 -3.87 39.75
N ALA A 20 23.92 -4.67 40.27
CA ALA A 20 23.48 -5.91 39.63
C ALA A 20 22.86 -5.67 38.26
N PHE A 21 22.07 -4.60 38.10
CA PHE A 21 21.49 -4.19 36.80
C PHE A 21 22.54 -3.69 35.81
N ALA A 22 23.53 -2.93 36.28
CA ALA A 22 24.63 -2.46 35.43
C ALA A 22 25.51 -3.63 34.95
N LEU A 23 25.81 -4.58 35.84
CA LEU A 23 26.58 -5.79 35.53
C LEU A 23 25.82 -6.71 34.57
N SER A 24 24.51 -6.92 34.77
CA SER A 24 23.72 -7.72 33.84
C SER A 24 23.63 -7.09 32.45
N SER A 25 23.47 -5.76 32.38
CA SER A 25 23.43 -5.02 31.11
C SER A 25 24.76 -5.07 30.37
N THR A 26 25.89 -4.99 31.08
CA THR A 26 27.23 -5.12 30.48
C THR A 26 27.51 -6.54 30.01
N VAL A 27 27.09 -7.57 30.76
CA VAL A 27 27.20 -8.97 30.31
C VAL A 27 26.34 -9.22 29.08
N ILE A 28 25.11 -8.69 29.00
CA ILE A 28 24.25 -8.79 27.81
C ILE A 28 24.90 -8.05 26.62
N TYR A 29 25.51 -6.89 26.85
CA TYR A 29 26.19 -6.13 25.81
C TYR A 29 27.45 -6.84 25.30
N LEU A 30 28.24 -7.46 26.19
CA LEU A 30 29.46 -8.20 25.86
C LEU A 30 29.19 -9.59 25.27
N ALA A 31 28.10 -10.24 25.69
CA ALA A 31 27.66 -11.54 25.17
C ALA A 31 26.79 -11.42 23.91
N SER A 32 26.34 -10.21 23.57
CA SER A 32 25.72 -9.96 22.27
C SER A 32 26.79 -10.16 21.20
N PRO A 33 26.60 -11.06 20.23
CA PRO A 33 27.53 -11.19 19.13
C PRO A 33 27.64 -9.82 18.46
N ALA A 34 28.88 -9.35 18.28
CA ALA A 34 29.16 -8.13 17.55
C ALA A 34 28.32 -8.17 16.27
N ARG A 35 27.44 -7.18 16.10
CA ARG A 35 26.61 -7.01 14.92
C ARG A 35 27.54 -7.19 13.72
N ALA A 36 27.40 -8.31 13.02
CA ALA A 36 28.18 -8.57 11.82
C ALA A 36 28.06 -7.30 10.97
N ALA A 37 29.22 -6.73 10.64
CA ALA A 37 29.30 -5.57 9.77
C ALA A 37 28.34 -5.79 8.61
N SER A 38 27.48 -4.79 8.35
CA SER A 38 26.62 -4.77 7.19
C SER A 38 27.38 -5.29 5.98
N PRO A 39 26.85 -6.24 5.19
CA PRO A 39 27.32 -6.43 3.84
C PRO A 39 26.86 -5.20 3.05
N SER A 40 27.58 -4.09 3.20
CA SER A 40 27.62 -3.04 2.21
C SER A 40 27.98 -3.74 0.90
N SER A 41 27.13 -3.58 -0.11
CA SER A 41 27.22 -4.19 -1.44
C SER A 41 26.93 -5.70 -1.56
N ILE A 42 25.72 -6.12 -1.17
CA ILE A 42 24.98 -6.99 -2.09
C ILE A 42 24.49 -6.08 -3.22
N LEU A 43 25.41 -5.76 -4.15
CA LEU A 43 24.97 -5.41 -5.49
C LEU A 43 24.08 -6.57 -5.91
N LEU A 44 22.82 -6.24 -6.19
CA LEU A 44 21.85 -7.09 -6.85
C LEU A 44 22.52 -7.71 -8.08
N ASN A 45 23.13 -8.87 -7.88
CA ASN A 45 23.52 -9.78 -8.93
C ASN A 45 22.21 -10.46 -9.35
N LEU A 46 21.29 -9.63 -9.86
CA LEU A 46 20.17 -10.06 -10.67
C LEU A 46 20.83 -10.61 -11.93
N ARG A 47 21.31 -11.86 -11.84
CA ARG A 47 21.28 -12.69 -13.03
C ARG A 47 19.86 -12.53 -13.54
N PRO A 48 19.64 -12.08 -14.79
CA PRO A 48 18.30 -12.09 -15.34
C PRO A 48 17.79 -13.50 -15.06
N PHE A 49 16.69 -13.59 -14.32
CA PHE A 49 16.11 -14.87 -13.98
C PHE A 49 15.66 -15.47 -15.32
N ALA A 50 16.59 -16.16 -15.99
CA ALA A 50 16.36 -16.85 -17.24
C ALA A 50 15.64 -18.17 -16.94
N ALA A 51 14.80 -18.21 -15.91
CA ALA A 51 13.64 -19.06 -16.01
C ALA A 51 12.77 -18.39 -17.06
N ARG A 52 12.72 -19.01 -18.24
CA ARG A 52 11.44 -19.08 -18.92
C ARG A 52 10.49 -19.74 -17.92
N CYS A 53 9.89 -18.96 -17.03
CA CYS A 53 8.70 -19.40 -16.35
C CYS A 53 7.74 -19.80 -17.49
N PRO A 54 7.16 -21.01 -17.46
CA PRO A 54 5.93 -21.23 -18.22
C PRO A 54 5.01 -20.04 -17.92
N PRO A 55 4.21 -19.53 -18.87
CA PRO A 55 3.31 -18.42 -18.60
C PRO A 55 2.62 -18.71 -17.27
N ALA A 56 2.96 -17.92 -16.25
CA ALA A 56 2.56 -18.24 -14.90
C ALA A 56 1.04 -18.26 -14.90
N ALA A 57 0.45 -19.27 -14.26
CA ALA A 57 -0.99 -19.26 -14.08
C ALA A 57 -1.38 -17.88 -13.49
N PRO A 58 -2.45 -17.24 -13.98
CA PRO A 58 -2.83 -15.94 -13.50
C PRO A 58 -2.98 -15.93 -11.97
N LEU A 59 -2.48 -14.88 -11.31
CA LEU A 59 -2.61 -14.73 -9.87
C LEU A 59 -4.08 -14.71 -9.47
N ARG A 60 -4.52 -15.62 -8.60
CA ARG A 60 -5.91 -15.65 -8.13
C ARG A 60 -6.12 -14.61 -7.03
N VAL A 61 -6.87 -13.56 -7.34
CA VAL A 61 -7.08 -12.43 -6.43
C VAL A 61 -8.52 -12.39 -5.96
N PHE A 62 -8.74 -12.45 -4.64
CA PHE A 62 -10.04 -12.10 -4.08
C PHE A 62 -10.08 -10.59 -3.86
N MET A 63 -11.12 -9.93 -4.37
CA MET A 63 -11.35 -8.52 -4.11
C MET A 63 -12.44 -8.38 -3.06
N TYR A 64 -12.14 -7.71 -1.94
CA TYR A 64 -13.12 -7.42 -0.90
C TYR A 64 -14.35 -6.71 -1.47
N ASP A 65 -15.54 -7.16 -1.08
CA ASP A 65 -16.81 -6.51 -1.42
C ASP A 65 -17.06 -5.32 -0.48
N LEU A 66 -16.27 -4.26 -0.67
CA LEU A 66 -16.43 -3.01 0.09
C LEU A 66 -17.62 -2.19 -0.44
N PRO A 67 -18.39 -1.52 0.45
CA PRO A 67 -19.44 -0.60 0.04
C PRO A 67 -18.97 0.47 -0.98
N PRO A 68 -19.83 0.92 -1.92
CA PRO A 68 -19.43 1.86 -2.98
C PRO A 68 -18.77 3.17 -2.52
N ARG A 69 -19.04 3.63 -1.29
CA ARG A 69 -18.42 4.80 -0.66
C ARG A 69 -16.91 4.70 -0.48
N PHE A 70 -16.34 3.48 -0.48
CA PHE A 70 -14.89 3.27 -0.46
C PHE A 70 -14.25 3.42 -1.85
N HIS A 71 -15.02 3.50 -2.93
CA HIS A 71 -14.49 3.55 -4.29
C HIS A 71 -15.37 4.37 -5.24
N VAL A 72 -16.21 3.72 -6.06
CA VAL A 72 -16.90 4.30 -7.21
C VAL A 72 -17.85 5.45 -6.85
N ALA A 73 -18.42 5.47 -5.65
CA ALA A 73 -19.28 6.59 -5.24
C ALA A 73 -18.49 7.89 -5.07
N MET A 74 -17.22 7.83 -4.65
CA MET A 74 -16.35 9.01 -4.59
C MET A 74 -16.04 9.56 -5.99
N MET A 75 -16.07 8.72 -7.03
CA MET A 75 -15.91 9.16 -8.41
C MET A 75 -17.12 9.96 -8.90
N ALA A 76 -18.33 9.60 -8.46
CA ALA A 76 -19.56 10.32 -8.79
C ALA A 76 -19.63 11.68 -8.07
N SER A 77 -19.30 11.73 -6.78
CA SER A 77 -19.22 13.00 -6.03
C SER A 77 -18.17 13.96 -6.59
N SER A 78 -17.10 13.42 -7.20
CA SER A 78 -16.08 14.20 -7.91
C SER A 78 -16.62 14.90 -9.17
N ARG A 79 -17.75 14.47 -9.73
CA ARG A 79 -18.33 14.98 -10.98
C ARG A 79 -19.04 16.32 -10.81
N ASN A 80 -19.55 16.60 -9.61
CA ASN A 80 -20.18 17.87 -9.26
C ASN A 80 -19.25 18.61 -8.29
N GLY A 81 -18.49 19.58 -8.77
CA GLY A 81 -17.76 20.49 -7.88
C GLY A 81 -18.75 21.21 -6.95
N GLY A 82 -18.91 20.72 -5.72
CA GLY A 82 -19.78 21.30 -4.69
C GLY A 82 -21.25 21.39 -5.12
N GLY A 83 -21.98 20.27 -5.13
CA GLY A 83 -23.43 20.31 -5.33
C GLY A 83 -24.03 18.93 -5.50
N GLY A 84 -24.89 18.54 -4.57
CA GLY A 84 -25.58 17.25 -4.55
C GLY A 84 -26.32 16.94 -5.84
N GLY A 85 -26.40 15.64 -6.17
CA GLY A 85 -27.14 15.14 -7.32
C GLY A 85 -26.56 13.82 -7.79
N GLY A 86 -27.01 12.73 -7.16
CA GLY A 86 -26.66 11.37 -7.56
C GLY A 86 -27.14 11.10 -8.98
N ALA A 87 -26.19 10.77 -9.87
CA ALA A 87 -26.52 10.10 -11.12
C ALA A 87 -26.50 8.60 -10.85
N GLU A 88 -27.62 8.07 -10.33
CA GLU A 88 -27.93 6.65 -10.38
C GLU A 88 -28.22 6.28 -11.85
N GLY A 89 -27.15 6.07 -12.61
CA GLY A 89 -27.23 5.40 -13.89
C GLY A 89 -27.38 3.91 -13.65
N ASN A 90 -28.49 3.34 -14.14
CA ASN A 90 -28.87 1.91 -14.13
C ASN A 90 -27.90 0.97 -14.90
N SER A 91 -26.62 1.31 -14.95
CA SER A 91 -25.59 0.49 -15.59
C SER A 91 -24.90 -0.37 -14.54
N THR A 92 -24.98 -1.69 -14.69
CA THR A 92 -24.16 -2.66 -13.94
C THR A 92 -22.69 -2.64 -14.39
N ALA A 93 -22.32 -1.78 -15.33
CA ALA A 93 -20.96 -1.65 -15.82
C ALA A 93 -20.11 -0.83 -14.84
N PHE A 94 -18.87 -1.26 -14.63
CA PHE A 94 -17.89 -0.50 -13.86
C PHE A 94 -17.70 0.89 -14.50
N PRO A 95 -17.80 2.00 -13.74
CA PRO A 95 -17.82 3.34 -14.32
C PRO A 95 -16.50 3.65 -15.00
N ALA A 96 -16.54 4.29 -16.17
CA ALA A 96 -15.33 4.81 -16.81
C ALA A 96 -14.72 5.95 -15.97
N TRP A 97 -13.39 6.03 -15.93
CA TRP A 97 -12.71 7.17 -15.32
C TRP A 97 -13.11 8.46 -16.02
N PRO A 98 -13.64 9.47 -15.30
CA PRO A 98 -14.20 10.66 -15.93
C PRO A 98 -13.11 11.46 -16.66
N PRO A 99 -13.29 11.80 -17.95
CA PRO A 99 -12.35 12.64 -18.70
C PRO A 99 -12.15 14.03 -18.08
N SER A 100 -13.16 14.54 -17.36
CA SER A 100 -13.16 15.83 -16.67
C SER A 100 -12.43 15.84 -15.33
N ALA A 101 -11.98 14.68 -14.81
CA ALA A 101 -11.13 14.63 -13.62
C ALA A 101 -9.72 15.10 -13.96
N GLY A 102 -9.51 16.41 -13.99
CA GLY A 102 -8.21 17.02 -14.24
C GLY A 102 -7.14 16.69 -13.19
N GLY A 103 -5.88 16.81 -13.62
CA GLY A 103 -4.66 16.91 -12.80
C GLY A 103 -4.54 15.94 -11.62
N ILE A 104 -4.89 16.43 -10.43
CA ILE A 104 -4.60 15.76 -9.15
C ILE A 104 -5.40 14.47 -8.93
N ARG A 105 -6.61 14.38 -9.49
CA ARG A 105 -7.47 13.21 -9.34
C ARG A 105 -6.99 12.06 -10.22
N ARG A 106 -6.52 12.37 -11.44
CA ARG A 106 -5.95 11.38 -12.37
C ARG A 106 -4.53 10.94 -11.98
N GLN A 107 -3.80 11.80 -11.28
CA GLN A 107 -2.41 11.53 -10.90
C GLN A 107 -2.27 10.27 -10.03
N HIS A 108 -3.20 10.04 -9.11
CA HIS A 108 -3.20 8.89 -8.20
C HIS A 108 -4.45 8.04 -8.41
N SER A 109 -4.62 7.51 -9.63
CA SER A 109 -5.78 6.69 -10.01
C SER A 109 -5.47 5.20 -10.08
N VAL A 110 -4.41 4.73 -9.41
CA VAL A 110 -3.96 3.32 -9.47
C VAL A 110 -5.04 2.39 -8.93
N GLU A 111 -5.77 2.82 -7.90
CA GLU A 111 -6.85 2.01 -7.29
C GLU A 111 -7.96 1.69 -8.29
N TYR A 112 -8.29 2.68 -9.12
CA TYR A 112 -9.27 2.53 -10.18
C TYR A 112 -8.80 1.52 -11.23
N TRP A 113 -7.56 1.63 -11.71
CA TRP A 113 -7.07 0.74 -12.77
C TRP A 113 -6.95 -0.71 -12.29
N MET A 114 -6.51 -0.94 -11.05
CA MET A 114 -6.47 -2.27 -10.45
C MET A 114 -7.88 -2.86 -10.32
N MET A 115 -8.84 -2.09 -9.82
CA MET A 115 -10.24 -2.54 -9.71
C MET A 115 -10.87 -2.77 -11.09
N ALA A 116 -10.63 -1.88 -12.06
CA ALA A 116 -11.12 -1.99 -13.43
C ALA A 116 -10.62 -3.28 -14.09
N SER A 117 -9.33 -3.60 -13.93
CA SER A 117 -8.72 -4.81 -14.48
C SER A 117 -9.43 -6.07 -13.97
N LEU A 118 -9.62 -6.17 -12.65
CA LEU A 118 -10.30 -7.32 -12.02
C LEU A 118 -11.80 -7.41 -12.37
N GLN A 119 -12.47 -6.28 -12.60
CA GLN A 119 -13.89 -6.22 -12.96
C GLN A 119 -14.14 -6.50 -14.45
N GLN A 120 -13.34 -5.92 -15.34
CA GLN A 120 -13.49 -6.09 -16.80
C GLN A 120 -13.11 -7.48 -17.26
N GLN A 121 -12.19 -8.16 -16.58
CA GLN A 121 -11.88 -9.56 -16.88
C GLN A 121 -13.11 -10.46 -16.68
N GLN A 122 -13.96 -10.17 -15.69
CA GLN A 122 -15.22 -10.91 -15.50
C GLN A 122 -16.16 -10.78 -16.70
N GLN A 123 -16.02 -9.72 -17.50
CA GLN A 123 -16.85 -9.44 -18.68
C GLN A 123 -16.24 -9.99 -19.98
N ARG A 124 -14.92 -10.20 -20.04
CA ARG A 124 -14.24 -10.77 -21.22
C ARG A 124 -14.19 -12.29 -21.14
N GLN A 125 -15.07 -12.98 -21.88
CA GLN A 125 -14.99 -14.43 -22.09
C GLN A 125 -13.88 -14.86 -23.10
N GLY A 126 -12.88 -14.01 -23.38
CA GLY A 126 -11.95 -14.22 -24.50
C GLY A 126 -10.48 -13.93 -24.18
N GLY A 127 -9.71 -14.99 -23.96
CA GLY A 127 -8.49 -15.32 -24.72
C GLY A 127 -7.17 -14.58 -24.47
N GLY A 128 -7.09 -13.56 -23.62
CA GLY A 128 -5.79 -13.02 -23.16
C GLY A 128 -5.31 -13.71 -21.89
N ALA A 129 -4.01 -14.04 -21.78
CA ALA A 129 -3.41 -14.48 -20.53
C ALA A 129 -3.35 -13.29 -19.55
N ALA A 130 -4.38 -13.13 -18.72
CA ALA A 130 -4.40 -12.09 -17.69
C ALA A 130 -3.31 -12.36 -16.64
N GLU A 131 -2.60 -11.33 -16.15
CA GLU A 131 -1.60 -11.56 -15.09
C GLU A 131 -2.26 -11.90 -13.75
N ALA A 132 -3.48 -11.42 -13.52
CA ALA A 132 -4.25 -11.68 -12.31
C ALA A 132 -5.74 -11.85 -12.63
N VAL A 133 -6.38 -12.83 -12.01
CA VAL A 133 -7.80 -13.17 -12.20
C VAL A 133 -8.59 -12.97 -10.91
N ARG A 134 -9.76 -12.34 -10.99
CA ARG A 134 -10.65 -12.21 -9.82
C ARG A 134 -11.28 -13.57 -9.49
N VAL A 135 -11.08 -14.07 -8.27
CA VAL A 135 -11.81 -15.22 -7.73
C VAL A 135 -12.96 -14.76 -6.83
N ARG A 136 -14.07 -15.52 -6.84
CA ARG A 136 -15.23 -15.26 -5.98
C ARG A 136 -15.11 -15.96 -4.64
N ASP A 137 -14.45 -17.10 -4.61
CA ASP A 137 -14.17 -17.83 -3.37
C ASP A 137 -12.86 -17.30 -2.78
N PRO A 138 -12.89 -16.64 -1.60
CA PRO A 138 -11.68 -16.19 -0.94
C PRO A 138 -10.78 -17.34 -0.45
N ASP A 139 -11.29 -18.57 -0.30
CA ASP A 139 -10.45 -19.73 0.01
C ASP A 139 -9.60 -20.18 -1.20
N ALA A 140 -9.98 -19.80 -2.43
CA ALA A 140 -9.21 -20.05 -3.66
C ALA A 140 -8.16 -18.96 -3.97
N ALA A 141 -8.10 -17.89 -3.15
CA ALA A 141 -7.28 -16.71 -3.41
C ALA A 141 -5.84 -16.85 -2.92
N GLU A 142 -4.92 -16.35 -3.75
CA GLU A 142 -3.49 -16.23 -3.45
C GLU A 142 -3.14 -14.84 -2.92
N ALA A 143 -3.95 -13.83 -3.24
CA ALA A 143 -3.84 -12.48 -2.72
C ALA A 143 -5.22 -11.83 -2.53
N PHE A 144 -5.28 -10.83 -1.66
CA PHE A 144 -6.50 -10.10 -1.31
C PHE A 144 -6.37 -8.64 -1.73
N PHE A 145 -7.11 -8.24 -2.76
CA PHE A 145 -7.19 -6.83 -3.15
C PHE A 145 -8.19 -6.09 -2.26
N VAL A 146 -7.75 -4.99 -1.65
CA VAL A 146 -8.60 -4.10 -0.86
C VAL A 146 -8.93 -2.87 -1.71
N PRO A 147 -10.15 -2.78 -2.31
CA PRO A 147 -10.50 -1.72 -3.25
C PRO A 147 -10.90 -0.42 -2.53
N PHE A 148 -10.09 0.04 -1.57
CA PHE A 148 -10.27 1.37 -0.99
C PHE A 148 -9.50 2.39 -1.82
N PHE A 149 -10.21 3.35 -2.41
CA PHE A 149 -9.61 4.41 -3.22
C PHE A 149 -9.06 5.51 -2.31
N SER A 150 -8.08 5.15 -1.48
CA SER A 150 -7.53 5.98 -0.40
C SER A 150 -6.90 7.29 -0.89
N SER A 151 -6.35 7.30 -2.11
CA SER A 151 -5.83 8.50 -2.78
C SER A 151 -6.96 9.42 -3.23
N LEU A 152 -8.07 8.86 -3.72
CA LEU A 152 -9.26 9.62 -4.08
C LEU A 152 -9.97 10.15 -2.83
N SER A 153 -10.05 9.34 -1.77
CA SER A 153 -10.58 9.73 -0.46
C SER A 153 -9.87 10.97 0.06
N PHE A 154 -8.53 10.95 0.09
CA PHE A 154 -7.72 12.14 0.39
C PHE A 154 -8.10 13.32 -0.51
N ASN A 155 -8.11 13.14 -1.83
CA ASN A 155 -8.39 14.23 -2.79
C ASN A 155 -9.82 14.81 -2.70
N VAL A 156 -10.79 14.04 -2.22
CA VAL A 156 -12.20 14.45 -2.06
C VAL A 156 -12.43 15.10 -0.71
N HIS A 157 -11.83 14.56 0.35
CA HIS A 157 -12.13 14.92 1.74
C HIS A 157 -11.08 15.78 2.43
N GLY A 158 -9.89 16.00 1.86
CA GLY A 158 -8.88 16.80 2.53
C GLY A 158 -7.74 17.25 1.64
N ARG A 159 -7.62 18.56 1.40
CA ARG A 159 -6.42 19.11 0.71
C ARG A 159 -5.24 19.23 1.67
N ASN A 160 -5.51 19.54 2.94
CA ASN A 160 -4.48 19.83 3.95
C ASN A 160 -4.51 18.90 5.18
N MET A 161 -5.50 18.00 5.30
CA MET A 161 -5.69 17.10 6.46
C MET A 161 -5.93 17.84 7.79
N THR A 162 -6.38 19.08 7.72
CA THR A 162 -6.65 19.94 8.86
C THR A 162 -8.05 20.57 8.79
N ASP A 163 -8.78 20.30 7.71
CA ASP A 163 -10.13 20.78 7.48
C ASP A 163 -11.17 19.82 8.11
N PRO A 164 -12.38 20.29 8.48
CA PRO A 164 -13.42 19.42 9.05
C PRO A 164 -13.80 18.24 8.15
N ASP A 165 -13.72 18.42 6.83
CA ASP A 165 -14.03 17.37 5.84
C ASP A 165 -13.06 16.18 5.94
N THR A 166 -11.87 16.39 6.49
CA THR A 166 -10.87 15.36 6.75
C THR A 166 -11.39 14.25 7.68
N GLU A 167 -12.38 14.53 8.53
CA GLU A 167 -12.99 13.51 9.39
C GLU A 167 -13.71 12.44 8.55
N ALA A 168 -14.25 12.78 7.38
CA ALA A 168 -14.86 11.79 6.50
C ALA A 168 -13.83 10.77 5.97
N ASP A 169 -12.62 11.22 5.60
CA ASP A 169 -11.52 10.32 5.22
C ASP A 169 -11.09 9.45 6.40
N ARG A 170 -11.00 10.04 7.60
CA ARG A 170 -10.64 9.29 8.81
C ARG A 170 -11.66 8.20 9.14
N LEU A 171 -12.95 8.52 9.07
CA LEU A 171 -14.03 7.56 9.31
C LEU A 171 -13.99 6.41 8.29
N LEU A 172 -13.77 6.71 7.00
CA LEU A 172 -13.54 5.66 6.00
C LEU A 172 -12.37 4.75 6.39
N GLN A 173 -11.24 5.30 6.84
CA GLN A 173 -10.11 4.48 7.29
C GLN A 173 -10.47 3.60 8.50
N VAL A 174 -11.15 4.16 9.52
CA VAL A 174 -11.58 3.42 10.73
C VAL A 174 -12.49 2.27 10.36
N GLU A 175 -13.48 2.53 9.53
CA GLU A 175 -14.46 1.52 9.11
C GLU A 175 -13.84 0.46 8.19
N LEU A 176 -12.87 0.84 7.35
CA LEU A 176 -12.10 -0.16 6.60
C LEU A 176 -11.36 -1.11 7.55
N MET A 177 -10.70 -0.57 8.58
CA MET A 177 -9.97 -1.40 9.54
C MET A 177 -10.91 -2.33 10.32
N ASP A 178 -12.10 -1.87 10.68
CA ASP A 178 -13.13 -2.72 11.31
C ASP A 178 -13.54 -3.89 10.40
N ILE A 179 -13.78 -3.63 9.11
CA ILE A 179 -14.09 -4.67 8.11
C ILE A 179 -12.92 -5.67 7.99
N LEU A 180 -11.68 -5.16 7.88
CA LEU A 180 -10.50 -6.00 7.70
C LEU A 180 -10.25 -6.86 8.93
N TRP A 181 -10.24 -6.30 10.14
CA TRP A 181 -9.95 -7.05 11.37
C TRP A 181 -10.99 -8.13 11.70
N LYS A 182 -12.24 -7.97 11.27
CA LYS A 182 -13.28 -9.01 11.40
C LYS A 182 -13.13 -10.15 10.39
N SER A 183 -12.35 -9.97 9.33
CA SER A 183 -12.12 -11.00 8.32
C SER A 183 -11.17 -12.08 8.81
N LYS A 184 -11.60 -13.36 8.75
CA LYS A 184 -10.71 -14.52 8.99
C LYS A 184 -9.48 -14.50 8.07
N TYR A 185 -9.62 -13.94 6.86
CA TYR A 185 -8.56 -13.84 5.86
C TYR A 185 -7.53 -12.78 6.21
N TRP A 186 -7.93 -11.70 6.89
CA TRP A 186 -6.97 -10.77 7.46
C TRP A 186 -6.27 -11.39 8.67
N GLN A 187 -7.04 -12.01 9.57
CA GLN A 187 -6.51 -12.56 10.82
C GLN A 187 -5.46 -13.66 10.58
N ARG A 188 -5.63 -14.52 9.55
CA ARG A 188 -4.70 -15.62 9.25
C ARG A 188 -3.29 -15.13 8.85
N SER A 189 -3.20 -13.97 8.22
CA SER A 189 -1.95 -13.44 7.65
C SER A 189 -1.48 -12.15 8.31
N ALA A 190 -2.29 -11.59 9.22
CA ALA A 190 -2.14 -10.22 9.72
C ALA A 190 -1.99 -9.19 8.58
N GLY A 191 -2.70 -9.39 7.47
CA GLY A 191 -2.70 -8.48 6.33
C GLY A 191 -1.56 -8.68 5.32
N ARG A 192 -0.67 -9.67 5.50
CA ARG A 192 0.52 -9.86 4.65
C ARG A 192 0.22 -10.27 3.20
N ASP A 193 -0.94 -10.89 2.97
CA ASP A 193 -1.43 -11.27 1.64
C ASP A 193 -2.41 -10.24 1.06
N HIS A 194 -2.54 -9.07 1.70
CA HIS A 194 -3.41 -7.98 1.25
C HIS A 194 -2.64 -6.94 0.43
N VAL A 195 -3.21 -6.58 -0.71
CA VAL A 195 -2.72 -5.52 -1.58
C VAL A 195 -3.59 -4.28 -1.35
N ILE A 196 -2.95 -3.22 -0.84
CA ILE A 196 -3.62 -1.96 -0.47
C ILE A 196 -2.97 -0.83 -1.25
N PRO A 197 -3.65 -0.27 -2.25
CA PRO A 197 -3.15 0.91 -2.92
C PRO A 197 -3.15 2.14 -2.01
N MET A 198 -2.00 2.81 -1.94
CA MET A 198 -1.76 4.04 -1.20
C MET A 198 -0.88 4.97 -2.04
N HIS A 199 -1.29 5.23 -3.28
CA HIS A 199 -0.46 5.89 -4.27
C HIS A 199 -0.24 7.38 -3.95
N HIS A 200 -1.24 8.08 -3.39
CA HIS A 200 -1.01 9.43 -2.88
C HIS A 200 -0.21 9.38 -1.57
N PRO A 201 0.83 10.22 -1.38
CA PRO A 201 1.70 10.15 -0.19
C PRO A 201 1.00 10.46 1.15
N ASN A 202 -0.19 11.07 1.09
CA ASN A 202 -1.08 11.28 2.24
C ASN A 202 -2.31 10.36 2.24
N ALA A 203 -2.41 9.42 1.30
CA ALA A 203 -3.46 8.41 1.33
C ALA A 203 -3.34 7.59 2.63
N PHE A 204 -4.48 7.22 3.21
CA PHE A 204 -4.55 6.38 4.40
C PHE A 204 -3.75 6.92 5.61
N ARG A 205 -3.55 8.24 5.70
CA ARG A 205 -2.58 8.84 6.62
C ARG A 205 -2.83 8.55 8.11
N PHE A 206 -4.09 8.40 8.52
CA PHE A 206 -4.43 8.26 9.94
C PHE A 206 -4.13 6.87 10.48
N LEU A 207 -4.33 5.83 9.68
CA LEU A 207 -4.22 4.44 10.12
C LEU A 207 -3.22 3.61 9.30
N ARG A 208 -2.37 4.23 8.47
CA ARG A 208 -1.37 3.52 7.64
C ARG A 208 -0.44 2.59 8.40
N ASP A 209 -0.11 2.93 9.64
CA ASP A 209 0.75 2.06 10.45
C ASP A 209 0.06 0.74 10.80
N MET A 210 -1.28 0.70 10.80
CA MET A 210 -2.07 -0.51 11.06
C MET A 210 -2.09 -1.49 9.88
N VAL A 211 -1.64 -1.06 8.70
CA VAL A 211 -1.58 -1.87 7.48
C VAL A 211 -0.14 -2.06 6.98
N ASN A 212 0.86 -1.81 7.83
CA ASN A 212 2.27 -1.89 7.45
C ASN A 212 2.73 -3.26 6.93
N ALA A 213 2.07 -4.34 7.36
CA ALA A 213 2.40 -5.71 6.95
C ALA A 213 1.94 -6.03 5.52
N SER A 214 0.99 -5.25 4.99
CA SER A 214 0.41 -5.43 3.67
C SER A 214 1.36 -5.02 2.54
N VAL A 215 1.06 -5.51 1.34
CA VAL A 215 1.69 -5.08 0.09
C VAL A 215 1.07 -3.75 -0.30
N LEU A 216 1.82 -2.66 -0.15
CA LEU A 216 1.37 -1.32 -0.49
C LEU A 216 1.72 -1.00 -1.94
N VAL A 217 0.81 -0.32 -2.63
CA VAL A 217 1.10 0.27 -3.95
C VAL A 217 1.27 1.77 -3.79
N VAL A 218 2.51 2.25 -3.86
CA VAL A 218 2.91 3.64 -3.55
C VAL A 218 3.45 4.35 -4.79
N SER A 219 3.53 5.69 -4.78
CA SER A 219 4.16 6.46 -5.87
C SER A 219 5.68 6.53 -5.78
N ASP A 220 6.20 6.50 -4.55
CA ASP A 220 7.62 6.57 -4.20
C ASP A 220 7.79 6.22 -2.72
N PHE A 221 9.03 6.01 -2.28
CA PHE A 221 9.36 5.76 -0.87
C PHE A 221 9.76 7.04 -0.10
N GLY A 222 9.65 8.22 -0.71
CA GLY A 222 10.19 9.46 -0.14
C GLY A 222 9.39 10.03 1.03
N ARG A 223 8.12 9.63 1.21
CA ARG A 223 7.21 10.10 2.27
C ARG A 223 6.91 9.06 3.35
N TYR A 224 7.47 7.87 3.24
CA TYR A 224 7.21 6.75 4.13
C TYR A 224 8.46 6.40 4.92
N THR A 225 8.27 5.89 6.15
CA THR A 225 9.36 5.26 6.88
C THR A 225 9.67 3.91 6.25
N LYS A 226 10.89 3.40 6.45
CA LYS A 226 11.32 2.11 5.87
C LYS A 226 10.53 0.93 6.43
N GLU A 227 10.00 1.09 7.63
CA GLU A 227 9.15 0.11 8.32
C GLU A 227 7.77 0.04 7.68
N LEU A 228 7.26 1.18 7.18
CA LEU A 228 5.95 1.26 6.56
C LEU A 228 5.98 0.85 5.08
N ALA A 229 6.94 1.39 4.31
CA ALA A 229 7.07 1.09 2.89
C ALA A 229 8.53 0.77 2.50
N SER A 230 8.74 -0.34 1.78
CA SER A 230 10.05 -0.81 1.35
C SER A 230 10.00 -1.61 0.05
N LEU A 231 11.11 -1.59 -0.71
CA LEU A 231 11.31 -2.41 -1.91
C LEU A 231 11.19 -3.92 -1.67
N ARG A 232 11.25 -4.38 -0.41
CA ARG A 232 11.16 -5.80 -0.07
C ARG A 232 9.74 -6.34 -0.24
N LYS A 233 8.72 -5.50 -0.06
CA LYS A 233 7.31 -5.93 -0.03
C LYS A 233 6.38 -5.08 -0.90
N ASP A 234 6.73 -3.83 -1.16
CA ASP A 234 5.83 -2.86 -1.77
C ASP A 234 6.17 -2.61 -3.23
N VAL A 235 5.14 -2.17 -3.97
CA VAL A 235 5.23 -1.88 -5.39
C VAL A 235 5.17 -0.38 -5.61
N VAL A 236 6.08 0.13 -6.43
CA VAL A 236 6.01 1.52 -6.93
C VAL A 236 5.23 1.52 -8.23
N ALA A 237 4.07 2.17 -8.24
CA ALA A 237 3.32 2.41 -9.46
C ALA A 237 3.68 3.80 -10.03
N PRO A 238 3.72 3.96 -11.36
CA PRO A 238 3.96 5.26 -11.96
C PRO A 238 2.73 6.16 -11.90
N TYR A 239 2.98 7.46 -11.92
CA TYR A 239 1.94 8.45 -12.17
C TYR A 239 1.39 8.29 -13.59
N VAL A 240 0.08 8.06 -13.72
CA VAL A 240 -0.59 7.81 -15.02
C VAL A 240 -0.35 8.94 -16.03
N HIS A 241 -0.17 10.18 -15.59
CA HIS A 241 0.08 11.32 -16.48
C HIS A 241 1.55 11.49 -16.89
N VAL A 242 2.48 10.70 -16.33
CA VAL A 242 3.93 10.75 -16.61
C VAL A 242 4.37 9.65 -17.57
N VAL A 243 3.51 8.64 -17.76
CA VAL A 243 3.78 7.47 -18.61
C VAL A 243 2.78 7.42 -19.73
N ASP A 244 3.29 7.42 -20.96
CA ASP A 244 2.46 7.29 -22.15
C ASP A 244 1.84 5.89 -22.23
N SER A 245 0.63 5.80 -22.76
CA SER A 245 0.01 4.50 -23.05
C SER A 245 0.70 3.89 -24.28
N PHE A 246 1.33 2.73 -24.09
CA PHE A 246 1.97 2.00 -25.17
C PHE A 246 0.93 1.11 -25.86
N LEU A 247 0.13 1.71 -26.74
CA LEU A 247 -0.95 1.00 -27.46
C LEU A 247 -0.45 0.22 -28.68
N ASN A 248 0.71 0.61 -29.22
CA ASN A 248 1.35 -0.03 -30.37
C ASN A 248 2.67 -0.61 -29.92
N ASP A 249 2.76 -1.93 -29.90
CA ASP A 249 3.99 -2.62 -29.54
C ASP A 249 5.03 -2.56 -30.67
N ASP A 250 6.31 -2.65 -30.31
CA ASP A 250 7.38 -2.77 -31.31
C ASP A 250 7.38 -4.21 -31.83
N ALA A 251 7.04 -4.38 -33.11
CA ALA A 251 6.99 -5.72 -33.72
C ALA A 251 8.35 -6.45 -33.69
N SER A 252 9.46 -5.71 -33.63
CA SER A 252 10.82 -6.25 -33.55
C SER A 252 11.31 -6.53 -32.13
N ASP A 253 10.69 -5.92 -31.12
CA ASP A 253 10.94 -6.13 -29.69
C ASP A 253 9.61 -6.07 -28.91
N PRO A 254 8.76 -7.10 -29.01
CA PRO A 254 7.44 -7.06 -28.40
C PRO A 254 7.51 -7.14 -26.87
N PHE A 255 6.52 -6.57 -26.19
CA PHE A 255 6.36 -6.56 -24.74
C PHE A 255 6.52 -7.97 -24.12
N GLU A 256 5.88 -8.98 -24.72
CA GLU A 256 5.97 -10.38 -24.27
C GLU A 256 7.39 -10.96 -24.35
N ALA A 257 8.26 -10.40 -25.19
CA ALA A 257 9.67 -10.82 -25.30
C ALA A 257 10.57 -10.17 -24.25
N ARG A 258 10.09 -9.19 -23.48
CA ARG A 258 10.86 -8.46 -22.46
C ARG A 258 10.72 -9.16 -21.10
N PRO A 259 11.70 -9.97 -20.65
CA PRO A 259 11.59 -10.73 -19.40
C PRO A 259 11.79 -9.88 -18.13
N THR A 260 12.14 -8.61 -18.29
CA THR A 260 12.44 -7.71 -17.18
C THR A 260 11.95 -6.32 -17.53
N LEU A 261 10.91 -5.86 -16.82
CA LEU A 261 10.42 -4.49 -16.92
C LEU A 261 11.12 -3.64 -15.85
N LEU A 262 11.99 -2.72 -16.27
CA LEU A 262 12.50 -1.64 -15.42
C LEU A 262 12.05 -0.30 -16.03
N PHE A 263 11.17 0.42 -15.34
CA PHE A 263 10.82 1.79 -15.75
C PHE A 263 11.00 2.77 -14.58
N PHE A 264 11.94 3.70 -14.76
CA PHE A 264 12.13 4.85 -13.89
C PHE A 264 12.05 6.13 -14.70
N ARG A 265 10.92 6.83 -14.61
CA ARG A 265 10.83 8.25 -14.99
C ARG A 265 10.40 9.06 -13.77
N GLY A 266 11.40 9.51 -13.02
CA GLY A 266 11.27 10.48 -11.94
C GLY A 266 12.39 11.49 -12.03
N ARG A 267 12.19 12.70 -11.49
CA ARG A 267 13.29 13.66 -11.27
C ARG A 267 13.91 13.34 -9.91
N THR A 268 15.23 13.19 -9.85
CA THR A 268 15.98 13.09 -8.57
C THR A 268 15.87 14.37 -7.75
N VAL A 269 15.51 15.49 -8.37
CA VAL A 269 15.31 16.79 -7.75
C VAL A 269 13.82 17.12 -7.73
N ARG A 270 13.25 17.27 -6.52
CA ARG A 270 11.80 17.45 -6.31
C ARG A 270 11.28 18.83 -6.72
N LYS A 271 12.15 19.84 -6.83
CA LYS A 271 11.87 21.23 -7.25
C LYS A 271 13.18 21.92 -7.62
N ASP A 272 13.31 22.46 -8.82
CA ASP A 272 14.30 23.50 -9.07
C ASP A 272 13.80 24.77 -8.38
N VAL A 273 14.63 25.35 -7.52
CA VAL A 273 14.42 26.73 -7.06
C VAL A 273 14.76 27.59 -8.26
N TRP A 274 13.75 28.08 -8.97
CA TRP A 274 13.96 29.17 -9.92
C TRP A 274 14.38 30.39 -9.09
N ASN A 275 15.68 30.71 -9.13
CA ASN A 275 16.18 32.03 -8.72
C ASN A 275 15.88 33.04 -9.83
#